data_AF-A0A8T7E9E0-F1
#
_entry.id   AF-A0A8T7E9E0-F1
#
_cell.length_a   1.000
_cell.length_b   1.000
_cell.length_c   1.000
_cell.angle_alpha   90.00
_cell.angle_beta   90.00
_cell.angle_gamma   90.00
#
_symmetry.space_group_name_H-M   'P 1'
#
loop_
_entity.id
_entity.type
_entity.pdbx_description
1 polymer ?
#
loop_
_entity_poly.entity_id
_entity_poly.type
_entity_poly.pdbx_seq_one_letter_code
_entity_poly.pdbx_strand_id
1 'polypeptide(L)'
;MAESDFQADPLIYAKTALKRHFKQDPNVYVSGNLLLYYEKGNPEAVVAPDVFVAMGVAKHDRRSFKLWEEPKGPDFVIEITSLSTYTHDQGSKKGIYAFLGVSEYFQYDPTQDYLNPPLQGYRLVDDYYLPIPATPLSKNAFALHSNILQLDLQWRDGVLHFYDPETEEYLLTYDEAIDTRLAAEQARREAEQARQQAEERAAAERAARLAAEARIAELEAQLAQGKATGDKTSE
;
A
#
# COMPACT_ATOMS: atom_id res chain seq x y z
N MET A 1 21.03 11.31 -0.64
CA MET A 1 21.27 9.88 -0.36
C MET A 1 21.14 9.73 1.14
N ALA A 2 20.37 8.74 1.62
CA ALA A 2 20.20 8.51 3.04
C ALA A 2 21.56 8.30 3.72
N GLU A 3 21.83 9.06 4.78
CA GLU A 3 23.12 9.06 5.47
C GLU A 3 23.20 8.01 6.59
N SER A 4 22.06 7.50 7.04
CA SER A 4 21.94 6.42 8.02
C SER A 4 20.61 5.66 7.87
N ASP A 5 20.47 4.54 8.60
CA ASP A 5 19.24 3.74 8.62
C ASP A 5 18.02 4.56 9.07
N PHE A 6 18.23 5.55 9.94
CA PHE A 6 17.17 6.47 10.38
C PHE A 6 16.53 7.25 9.21
N GLN A 7 17.27 7.52 8.11
CA GLN A 7 16.69 8.11 6.91
C GLN A 7 16.28 7.05 5.87
N ALA A 8 17.02 5.94 5.79
CA ALA A 8 16.77 4.90 4.79
C ALA A 8 15.39 4.26 4.95
N ASP A 9 15.01 3.89 6.17
CA ASP A 9 13.75 3.21 6.45
C ASP A 9 12.52 4.07 6.13
N PRO A 10 12.39 5.32 6.63
CA PRO A 10 11.25 6.17 6.27
C PRO A 10 11.23 6.57 4.79
N LEU A 11 12.39 6.70 4.13
CA LEU A 11 12.49 6.91 2.69
C LEU A 11 11.91 5.72 1.91
N ILE A 12 12.33 4.50 2.25
CA ILE A 12 11.83 3.26 1.64
C ILE A 12 10.33 3.14 1.88
N TYR A 13 9.88 3.36 3.12
CA TYR A 13 8.47 3.35 3.48
C TYR A 13 7.68 4.34 2.62
N ALA A 14 8.02 5.62 2.63
CA ALA A 14 7.27 6.65 1.92
C ALA A 14 7.18 6.37 0.42
N LYS A 15 8.30 5.97 -0.21
CA LYS A 15 8.32 5.64 -1.63
C LYS A 15 7.46 4.42 -1.95
N THR A 16 7.57 3.34 -1.18
CA THR A 16 6.88 2.08 -1.48
C THR A 16 5.40 2.14 -1.12
N ALA A 17 5.04 2.77 -0.01
CA ALA A 17 3.67 3.01 0.41
C ALA A 17 2.91 3.85 -0.63
N LEU A 18 3.47 4.98 -1.07
CA LEU A 18 2.83 5.83 -2.09
C LEU A 18 2.76 5.15 -3.46
N LYS A 19 3.78 4.40 -3.87
CA LYS A 19 3.72 3.57 -5.09
C LYS A 19 2.58 2.56 -5.05
N ARG A 20 2.33 1.97 -3.87
CA ARG A 20 1.24 1.01 -3.66
C ARG A 20 -0.12 1.70 -3.65
N HIS A 21 -0.25 2.81 -2.92
CA HIS A 21 -1.49 3.59 -2.84
C HIS A 21 -1.97 4.00 -4.24
N PHE A 22 -1.09 4.57 -5.05
CA PHE A 22 -1.45 4.94 -6.42
C PHE A 22 -1.41 3.79 -7.43
N LYS A 23 -1.16 2.53 -7.04
CA LYS A 23 -0.81 1.43 -7.97
C LYS A 23 -1.79 1.28 -9.14
N GLN A 24 -3.10 1.47 -8.90
CA GLN A 24 -4.15 1.28 -9.91
C GLN A 24 -4.32 2.47 -10.87
N ASP A 25 -3.79 3.66 -10.57
CA ASP A 25 -3.88 4.81 -11.46
C ASP A 25 -2.67 4.87 -12.40
N PRO A 26 -2.78 4.59 -13.70
CA PRO A 26 -1.64 4.61 -14.63
C PRO A 26 -1.04 6.01 -14.85
N ASN A 27 -1.74 7.08 -14.44
CA ASN A 27 -1.38 8.48 -14.67
C ASN A 27 -0.83 9.17 -13.41
N VAL A 28 -0.42 8.42 -12.39
CA VAL A 28 0.27 8.99 -11.22
C VAL A 28 1.67 8.44 -11.12
N TYR A 29 2.67 9.29 -11.31
CA TYR A 29 4.08 8.88 -11.20
C TYR A 29 4.61 9.14 -9.79
N VAL A 30 5.07 8.08 -9.13
CA VAL A 30 5.72 8.14 -7.81
C VAL A 30 7.16 7.69 -7.96
N SER A 31 8.10 8.53 -7.53
CA SER A 31 9.52 8.22 -7.55
C SER A 31 10.25 8.94 -6.43
N GLY A 32 11.58 8.84 -6.42
CA GLY A 32 12.42 9.36 -5.35
C GLY A 32 13.88 9.03 -5.61
N ASN A 33 14.78 9.91 -5.16
CA ASN A 33 16.21 9.91 -5.50
C ASN A 33 16.46 9.88 -7.02
N LEU A 34 15.61 10.56 -7.78
CA LEU A 34 15.75 10.71 -9.23
C LEU A 34 16.12 12.15 -9.56
N LEU A 35 17.15 12.35 -10.39
CA LEU A 35 17.54 13.69 -10.84
C LEU A 35 16.39 14.34 -11.61
N LEU A 36 15.93 15.48 -11.10
CA LEU A 36 14.91 16.33 -11.69
C LEU A 36 15.57 17.57 -12.27
N TYR A 37 15.65 17.65 -13.59
CA TYR A 37 16.16 18.81 -14.32
C TYR A 37 15.02 19.75 -14.68
N TYR A 38 15.17 21.02 -14.33
CA TYR A 38 14.14 22.04 -14.53
C TYR A 38 14.49 23.11 -15.58
N GLU A 39 15.70 23.10 -16.13
CA GLU A 39 16.11 23.97 -17.23
C GLU A 39 16.84 23.18 -18.33
N LYS A 40 16.36 23.30 -19.58
CA LYS A 40 16.92 22.54 -20.69
C LYS A 40 18.29 23.08 -21.11
N GLY A 41 19.30 22.22 -21.06
CA GLY A 41 20.67 22.57 -21.46
C GLY A 41 21.54 23.11 -20.33
N ASN A 42 20.99 23.28 -19.12
CA ASN A 42 21.72 23.66 -17.93
C ASN A 42 21.84 22.44 -16.98
N PRO A 43 23.01 21.77 -16.89
CA PRO A 43 23.18 20.59 -16.04
C PRO A 43 23.14 20.91 -14.53
N GLU A 44 23.37 22.16 -14.14
CA GLU A 44 23.34 22.61 -12.74
C GLU A 44 21.90 22.90 -12.26
N ALA A 45 20.95 23.08 -13.19
CA ALA A 45 19.54 23.27 -12.89
C ALA A 45 18.85 21.94 -12.57
N VAL A 46 19.29 21.32 -11.47
CA VAL A 46 18.87 19.98 -11.03
C VAL A 46 18.57 19.95 -9.54
N VAL A 47 17.57 19.17 -9.15
CA VAL A 47 17.27 18.79 -7.76
C VAL A 47 16.95 17.30 -7.72
N ALA A 48 17.12 16.64 -6.58
CA ALA A 48 16.77 15.24 -6.39
C ALA A 48 15.91 15.11 -5.12
N PRO A 49 14.56 15.13 -5.26
CA PRO A 49 13.69 14.91 -4.11
C PRO A 49 13.84 13.48 -3.58
N ASP A 50 13.82 13.31 -2.26
CA ASP A 50 13.81 11.99 -1.63
C ASP A 50 12.60 11.16 -2.08
N VAL A 51 11.40 11.73 -2.03
CA VAL A 51 10.19 11.17 -2.64
C VAL A 51 9.34 12.27 -3.26
N PHE A 52 8.78 12.01 -4.44
CA PHE A 52 7.84 12.91 -5.09
C PHE A 52 6.71 12.16 -5.82
N VAL A 53 5.59 12.86 -6.00
CA VAL A 53 4.42 12.39 -6.75
C VAL A 53 4.06 13.44 -7.80
N ALA A 54 3.84 13.00 -9.03
CA ALA A 54 3.36 13.83 -10.13
C ALA A 54 2.03 13.26 -10.66
N MET A 55 0.95 14.01 -10.45
CA MET A 55 -0.41 13.69 -10.86
C MET A 55 -0.59 13.99 -12.34
N GLY A 56 -1.24 13.10 -13.09
CA GLY A 56 -1.40 13.22 -14.55
C GLY A 56 -0.14 12.88 -15.35
N VAL A 57 0.89 12.31 -14.72
CA VAL A 57 2.14 11.87 -15.36
C VAL A 57 2.18 10.35 -15.44
N ALA A 58 2.41 9.83 -16.64
CA ALA A 58 2.38 8.39 -16.90
C ALA A 58 3.47 7.62 -16.12
N LYS A 59 3.08 6.43 -15.63
CA LYS A 59 3.99 5.49 -14.98
C LYS A 59 4.88 4.78 -15.98
N HIS A 60 6.18 5.05 -15.90
CA HIS A 60 7.24 4.24 -16.49
C HIS A 60 8.57 4.59 -15.83
N ASP A 61 9.56 3.73 -16.02
CA ASP A 61 10.90 3.98 -15.52
C ASP A 61 11.58 5.11 -16.30
N ARG A 62 12.38 5.89 -15.58
CA ARG A 62 13.07 7.08 -16.07
C ARG A 62 14.49 7.07 -15.56
N ARG A 63 15.45 7.51 -16.39
CA ARG A 63 16.83 7.77 -15.95
C ARG A 63 16.95 9.09 -15.20
N SER A 64 16.12 10.06 -15.58
CA SER A 64 15.99 11.39 -14.98
C SER A 64 14.60 11.91 -15.27
N PHE A 65 14.07 12.77 -14.41
CA PHE A 65 12.85 13.53 -14.67
C PHE A 65 13.24 14.88 -15.27
N LYS A 66 12.79 15.19 -16.49
CA LYS A 66 13.14 16.46 -17.14
C LYS A 66 11.85 17.20 -17.47
N LEU A 67 11.68 18.41 -16.96
CA LEU A 67 10.40 19.12 -17.07
C LEU A 67 9.94 19.35 -18.53
N TRP A 68 10.88 19.41 -19.48
CA TRP A 68 10.55 19.59 -20.91
C TRP A 68 10.23 18.28 -21.65
N GLU A 69 10.37 17.11 -21.01
CA GLU A 69 9.99 15.79 -21.56
C GLU A 69 8.69 15.28 -20.94
N GLU A 70 8.16 15.95 -19.92
CA GLU A 70 7.01 15.54 -19.12
C GLU A 70 5.86 16.56 -19.27
N PRO A 71 4.60 16.15 -19.08
CA PRO A 71 3.48 17.09 -19.21
C PRO A 71 3.46 18.15 -18.09
N LYS A 72 4.10 17.87 -16.95
CA LYS A 72 4.24 18.76 -15.80
C LYS A 72 5.28 18.24 -14.79
N GLY A 73 5.62 19.09 -13.81
CA GLY A 73 6.44 18.74 -12.66
C GLY A 73 5.70 17.98 -11.55
N PRO A 74 6.40 17.67 -10.45
CA PRO A 74 5.79 17.08 -9.26
C PRO A 74 4.74 17.98 -8.61
N ASP A 75 3.72 17.38 -8.03
CA ASP A 75 2.68 18.04 -7.23
C ASP A 75 2.97 17.96 -5.73
N PHE A 76 3.58 16.86 -5.30
CA PHE A 76 3.94 16.59 -3.92
C PHE A 76 5.41 16.19 -3.83
N VAL A 77 6.11 16.71 -2.81
CA VAL A 77 7.47 16.32 -2.45
C VAL A 77 7.55 16.13 -0.93
N ILE A 78 8.24 15.09 -0.49
CA ILE A 78 8.70 14.94 0.89
C ILE A 78 10.21 14.69 0.94
N GLU A 79 10.90 15.44 1.79
CA GLU A 79 12.32 15.26 2.11
C GLU A 79 12.47 14.60 3.48
N ILE A 80 13.34 13.58 3.56
CA ILE A 80 13.68 12.88 4.80
C ILE A 80 15.02 13.44 5.27
N THR A 81 14.95 14.47 6.10
CA THR A 81 16.11 15.32 6.40
C THR A 81 17.15 14.62 7.27
N SER A 82 18.40 15.05 7.14
CA SER A 82 19.50 14.74 8.05
C SER A 82 20.19 16.03 8.56
N LEU A 83 21.18 15.87 9.44
CA LEU A 83 22.02 16.99 9.91
C LEU A 83 22.69 17.74 8.75
N SER A 84 23.09 17.05 7.69
CA SER A 84 23.80 17.68 6.57
C SER A 84 22.85 18.38 5.59
N THR A 85 21.60 17.91 5.47
CA THR A 85 20.66 18.39 4.45
C THR A 85 19.64 19.42 4.96
N TYR A 86 19.35 19.46 6.27
CA TYR A 86 18.23 20.26 6.80
C TYR A 86 18.27 21.74 6.42
N THR A 87 19.47 22.33 6.36
CA THR A 87 19.64 23.75 5.96
C THR A 87 19.28 23.99 4.50
N HIS A 88 19.62 23.05 3.63
CA HIS A 88 19.27 23.09 2.20
C HIS A 88 17.79 22.82 1.99
N ASP A 89 17.22 21.85 2.73
CA ASP A 89 15.81 21.47 2.65
C ASP A 89 14.92 22.65 3.11
N GLN A 90 15.24 23.31 4.23
CA GLN A 90 14.51 24.50 4.71
C GLN A 90 14.75 25.76 3.86
N GLY A 91 15.86 25.81 3.12
CA GLY A 91 16.30 26.99 2.37
C GLY A 91 16.13 26.84 0.86
N SER A 92 17.23 26.50 0.18
CA SER A 92 17.32 26.54 -1.29
C SER A 92 16.35 25.59 -1.99
N LYS A 93 16.19 24.35 -1.51
CA LYS A 93 15.29 23.37 -2.12
C LYS A 93 13.84 23.79 -2.01
N LYS A 94 13.41 24.28 -0.85
CA LYS A 94 12.06 24.85 -0.67
C LYS A 94 11.79 25.96 -1.69
N GLY A 95 12.74 26.86 -1.91
CA GLY A 95 12.63 27.91 -2.94
C GLY A 95 12.53 27.34 -4.36
N ILE A 96 13.35 26.34 -4.70
CA ILE A 96 13.30 25.64 -6.00
C ILE A 96 11.92 24.98 -6.17
N TYR A 97 11.43 24.22 -5.20
CA TYR A 97 10.14 23.56 -5.30
C TYR A 97 8.98 24.53 -5.46
N ALA A 98 9.03 25.70 -4.81
CA ALA A 98 8.05 26.77 -5.04
C ALA A 98 8.12 27.28 -6.49
N PHE A 99 9.32 27.58 -6.99
CA PHE A 99 9.54 27.99 -8.38
C PHE A 99 9.06 26.96 -9.40
N LEU A 100 9.18 25.66 -9.08
CA LEU A 100 8.70 24.57 -9.94
C LEU A 100 7.18 24.33 -9.84
N GLY A 101 6.46 25.05 -8.97
CA GLY A 101 5.02 24.90 -8.80
C GLY A 101 4.61 23.63 -8.04
N VAL A 102 5.51 23.04 -7.23
CA VAL A 102 5.16 21.90 -6.37
C VAL A 102 4.10 22.37 -5.37
N SER A 103 2.92 21.75 -5.41
CA SER A 103 1.76 22.21 -4.64
C SER A 103 1.89 21.94 -3.15
N GLU A 104 2.49 20.81 -2.77
CA GLU A 104 2.71 20.44 -1.37
C GLU A 104 4.14 19.96 -1.13
N TYR A 105 4.79 20.56 -0.14
CA TYR A 105 6.16 20.25 0.25
C TYR A 105 6.23 19.86 1.72
N PHE A 106 6.76 18.68 1.99
CA PHE A 106 6.92 18.13 3.34
C PHE A 106 8.38 17.89 3.68
N GLN A 107 8.67 17.98 4.98
CA GLN A 107 9.96 17.64 5.56
C GLN A 107 9.73 16.78 6.79
N TYR A 108 10.51 15.71 6.92
CA TYR A 108 10.46 14.80 8.05
C TYR A 108 11.86 14.57 8.61
N ASP A 109 12.03 14.85 9.90
CA ASP A 109 13.22 14.57 10.67
C ASP A 109 13.01 13.32 11.53
N PRO A 110 13.60 12.17 11.13
CA PRO A 110 13.42 10.92 11.86
C PRO A 110 14.14 10.89 13.20
N THR A 111 15.21 11.68 13.40
CA THR A 111 15.95 11.71 14.67
C THR A 111 15.45 12.80 15.61
N GLN A 112 14.67 13.75 15.10
CA GLN A 112 14.09 14.88 15.84
C GLN A 112 15.13 15.87 16.38
N ASP A 113 16.34 15.84 15.83
CA ASP A 113 17.45 16.64 16.32
C ASP A 113 17.46 18.05 15.70
N TYR A 114 16.79 18.26 14.55
CA TYR A 114 16.98 19.45 13.69
C TYR A 114 15.66 20.12 13.25
N LEU A 115 14.52 19.41 13.23
CA LEU A 115 13.21 19.99 12.96
C LEU A 115 12.31 20.01 14.20
N ASN A 116 11.70 21.16 14.46
CA ASN A 116 10.66 21.32 15.47
C ASN A 116 9.45 22.08 14.88
N PRO A 117 8.30 21.41 14.67
CA PRO A 117 8.05 19.99 14.92
C PRO A 117 8.80 19.06 13.94
N PRO A 118 8.97 17.75 14.25
CA PRO A 118 9.74 16.81 13.42
C PRO A 118 9.13 16.52 12.04
N LEU A 119 7.83 16.73 11.88
CA LEU A 119 7.13 16.66 10.61
C LEU A 119 6.53 18.03 10.31
N GLN A 120 6.88 18.59 9.16
CA GLN A 120 6.40 19.89 8.69
C GLN A 120 5.85 19.74 7.27
N GLY A 121 4.75 20.42 6.99
CA GLY A 121 4.11 20.42 5.68
C GLY A 121 3.82 21.85 5.26
N TYR A 122 3.94 22.11 3.97
CA TYR A 122 3.74 23.42 3.39
C TYR A 122 2.91 23.29 2.11
N ARG A 123 2.00 24.23 1.88
CA ARG A 123 1.20 24.32 0.67
C ARG A 123 1.55 25.59 -0.09
N LEU A 124 1.73 25.48 -1.39
CA LEU A 124 2.02 26.60 -2.26
C LEU A 124 0.75 27.45 -2.48
N VAL A 125 0.83 28.74 -2.18
CA VAL A 125 -0.23 29.74 -2.36
C VAL A 125 0.43 31.02 -2.88
N ASP A 126 0.01 31.49 -4.06
CA ASP A 126 0.57 32.69 -4.71
C ASP A 126 2.10 32.71 -4.73
N ASP A 127 2.72 31.60 -5.14
CA ASP A 127 4.18 31.36 -5.20
C ASP A 127 4.91 31.26 -3.85
N TYR A 128 4.19 31.29 -2.72
CA TYR A 128 4.76 31.14 -1.38
C TYR A 128 4.25 29.91 -0.66
N TYR A 129 5.15 29.25 0.07
CA TYR A 129 4.81 28.12 0.92
C TYR A 129 4.23 28.58 2.26
N LEU A 130 2.96 28.27 2.50
CA LEU A 130 2.29 28.47 3.78
C LEU A 130 2.27 27.14 4.57
N PRO A 131 2.49 27.16 5.90
CA PRO A 131 2.41 25.95 6.71
C PRO A 131 1.03 25.28 6.65
N ILE A 132 1.01 23.96 6.53
CA ILE A 132 -0.20 23.15 6.71
C ILE A 132 -0.47 23.03 8.21
N PRO A 133 -1.68 23.38 8.70
CA PRO A 133 -2.00 23.27 10.12
C PRO A 133 -1.94 21.82 10.62
N ALA A 134 -1.29 21.62 11.77
CA ALA A 134 -1.26 20.33 12.44
C ALA A 134 -2.57 20.07 13.20
N THR A 135 -3.12 18.87 13.01
CA THR A 135 -4.26 18.35 13.78
C THR A 135 -3.72 17.46 14.89
N PRO A 136 -3.86 17.82 16.18
CA PRO A 136 -3.44 16.97 17.28
C PRO A 136 -4.25 15.67 17.31
N LEU A 137 -3.57 14.53 17.45
CA LEU A 137 -4.21 13.21 17.58
C LEU A 137 -4.06 12.66 19.00
N SER A 138 -2.91 12.87 19.63
CA SER A 138 -2.62 12.51 21.01
C SER A 138 -1.45 13.35 21.53
N LYS A 139 -0.97 13.09 22.76
CA LYS A 139 0.18 13.80 23.34
C LYS A 139 1.45 13.71 22.46
N ASN A 140 1.67 12.57 21.82
CA ASN A 140 2.85 12.29 20.99
C ASN A 140 2.45 11.99 19.53
N ALA A 141 1.34 12.57 19.07
CA ALA A 141 0.91 12.37 17.70
C ALA A 141 0.14 13.55 17.13
N PHE A 142 0.39 13.86 15.86
CA PHE A 142 -0.34 14.85 15.08
C PHE A 142 -0.39 14.46 13.60
N ALA A 143 -1.35 15.02 12.88
CA ALA A 143 -1.53 14.80 11.44
C ALA A 143 -1.38 16.11 10.66
N LEU A 144 -0.86 15.99 9.45
CA LEU A 144 -0.90 17.01 8.40
C LEU A 144 -1.63 16.43 7.19
N HIS A 145 -2.75 17.04 6.81
CA HIS A 145 -3.54 16.56 5.68
C HIS A 145 -2.96 17.04 4.34
N SER A 146 -2.67 16.09 3.44
CA SER A 146 -2.24 16.35 2.07
C SER A 146 -3.44 16.32 1.11
N ASN A 147 -3.70 17.44 0.46
CA ASN A 147 -4.75 17.54 -0.57
C ASN A 147 -4.32 16.87 -1.88
N ILE A 148 -3.01 16.76 -2.15
CA ILE A 148 -2.54 16.09 -3.35
C ILE A 148 -2.65 14.58 -3.22
N LEU A 149 -2.27 14.04 -2.05
CA LEU A 149 -2.28 12.60 -1.82
C LEU A 149 -3.65 12.09 -1.36
N GLN A 150 -4.52 12.96 -0.82
CA GLN A 150 -5.73 12.56 -0.08
C GLN A 150 -5.39 11.67 1.14
N LEU A 151 -4.24 11.92 1.77
CA LEU A 151 -3.72 11.18 2.90
C LEU A 151 -3.37 12.13 4.05
N ASP A 152 -3.47 11.62 5.26
CA ASP A 152 -2.90 12.26 6.45
C ASP A 152 -1.47 11.74 6.67
N LEU A 153 -0.50 12.66 6.64
CA LEU A 153 0.84 12.37 7.11
C LEU A 153 0.83 12.52 8.63
N GLN A 154 0.84 11.39 9.33
CA GLN A 154 0.83 11.33 10.77
C GLN A 154 2.25 11.15 11.30
N TRP A 155 2.64 12.00 12.23
CA TRP A 155 3.77 11.72 13.11
C TRP A 155 3.22 11.11 14.39
N ARG A 156 3.70 9.92 14.79
CA ARG A 156 3.27 9.20 16.00
C ARG A 156 4.46 8.51 16.64
N ASP A 157 4.71 8.82 17.90
CA ASP A 157 5.76 8.18 18.71
C ASP A 157 7.14 8.13 18.00
N GLY A 158 7.47 9.18 17.25
CA GLY A 158 8.73 9.30 16.51
C GLY A 158 8.73 8.67 15.11
N VAL A 159 7.60 8.20 14.60
CA VAL A 159 7.51 7.52 13.30
C VAL A 159 6.51 8.23 12.38
N LEU A 160 6.87 8.32 11.10
CA LEU A 160 5.99 8.79 10.02
C LEU A 160 5.08 7.65 9.55
N HIS A 161 3.79 7.93 9.48
CA HIS A 161 2.78 7.07 8.87
C HIS A 161 1.96 7.83 7.85
N PHE A 162 1.62 7.19 6.74
CA PHE A 162 0.55 7.64 5.86
C PHE A 162 -0.74 6.96 6.28
N TYR A 163 -1.75 7.76 6.61
CA TYR A 163 -3.09 7.30 6.97
C TYR A 163 -4.08 7.73 5.88
N ASP A 164 -4.91 6.79 5.45
CA ASP A 164 -5.95 7.02 4.46
C ASP A 164 -7.28 7.25 5.19
N PRO A 165 -7.81 8.49 5.20
CA PRO A 165 -9.05 8.81 5.87
C PRO A 165 -10.29 8.26 5.14
N GLU A 166 -10.19 7.85 3.87
CA GLU A 166 -11.31 7.23 3.13
C GLU A 166 -11.49 5.77 3.53
N THR A 167 -10.37 5.04 3.66
CA THR A 167 -10.39 3.62 4.04
C THR A 167 -10.26 3.39 5.55
N GLU A 168 -9.93 4.44 6.32
CA GLU A 168 -9.60 4.40 7.74
C GLU A 168 -8.40 3.49 8.08
N GLU A 169 -7.51 3.25 7.12
CA GLU A 169 -6.36 2.35 7.26
C GLU A 169 -5.02 3.09 7.13
N TYR A 170 -3.98 2.54 7.75
CA TYR A 170 -2.61 2.97 7.50
C TYR A 170 -2.10 2.32 6.22
N LEU A 171 -1.35 3.08 5.42
CA LEU A 171 -0.58 2.47 4.35
C LEU A 171 0.51 1.58 4.93
N LEU A 172 0.45 0.31 4.54
CA LEU A 172 1.38 -0.72 4.98
C LEU A 172 2.80 -0.45 4.47
N THR A 173 3.77 -0.78 5.31
CA THR A 173 5.16 -0.99 4.89
C THR A 173 5.25 -2.12 3.87
N TYR A 174 6.40 -2.22 3.18
CA TYR A 174 6.62 -3.29 2.22
C TYR A 174 6.52 -4.69 2.87
N ASP A 175 7.07 -4.86 4.07
CA ASP A 175 7.07 -6.15 4.76
C ASP A 175 5.68 -6.53 5.26
N GLU A 176 4.95 -5.61 5.90
CA GLU A 176 3.55 -5.84 6.31
C GLU A 176 2.65 -6.19 5.11
N ALA A 177 2.90 -5.55 3.97
CA ALA A 177 2.24 -5.84 2.71
C ALA A 177 2.52 -7.25 2.18
N ILE A 178 3.72 -7.77 2.37
CA ILE A 178 4.11 -9.13 2.00
C ILE A 178 3.48 -10.12 2.97
N ASP A 179 3.56 -9.88 4.27
CA ASP A 179 2.99 -10.74 5.31
C ASP A 179 1.48 -10.88 5.15
N THR A 180 0.78 -9.77 4.89
CA THR A 180 -0.67 -9.78 4.61
C THR A 180 -0.99 -10.63 3.38
N ARG A 181 -0.16 -10.56 2.32
CA ARG A 181 -0.36 -11.36 1.11
C ARG A 181 -0.14 -12.85 1.38
N LEU A 182 0.91 -13.19 2.13
CA LEU A 182 1.21 -14.58 2.49
C LEU A 182 0.11 -15.18 3.36
N ALA A 183 -0.37 -14.44 4.36
CA ALA A 183 -1.48 -14.85 5.22
C ALA A 183 -2.77 -15.07 4.40
N ALA A 184 -3.08 -14.16 3.47
CA ALA A 184 -4.25 -14.29 2.60
C ALA A 184 -4.13 -15.50 1.65
N GLU A 185 -2.94 -15.78 1.12
CA GLU A 185 -2.71 -16.95 0.26
C GLU A 185 -2.84 -18.26 1.05
N GLN A 186 -2.30 -18.30 2.28
CA GLN A 186 -2.43 -19.45 3.16
C GLN A 186 -3.89 -19.73 3.52
N ALA A 187 -4.65 -18.70 3.92
CA ALA A 187 -6.07 -18.82 4.22
C ALA A 187 -6.89 -19.32 3.01
N ARG A 188 -6.54 -18.88 1.80
CA ARG A 188 -7.19 -19.38 0.56
C ARG A 188 -6.92 -20.86 0.33
N ARG A 189 -5.67 -21.31 0.51
CA ARG A 189 -5.30 -22.72 0.37
C ARG A 189 -6.02 -23.59 1.39
N GLU A 190 -6.11 -23.14 2.63
CA GLU A 190 -6.83 -23.85 3.70
C GLU A 190 -8.34 -23.92 3.40
N ALA A 191 -8.94 -22.83 2.94
CA ALA A 191 -10.35 -22.81 2.54
C ALA A 191 -10.63 -23.75 1.36
N GLU A 192 -9.72 -23.81 0.38
CA GLU A 192 -9.84 -24.72 -0.76
C GLU A 192 -9.70 -26.19 -0.36
N GLN A 193 -8.74 -26.51 0.53
CA GLN A 193 -8.58 -27.85 1.07
C GLN A 193 -9.80 -28.28 1.91
N ALA A 194 -10.32 -27.39 2.75
CA ALA A 194 -11.52 -27.66 3.54
C ALA A 194 -12.74 -27.91 2.63
N ARG A 195 -12.86 -27.15 1.55
CA ARG A 195 -13.92 -27.35 0.55
C ARG A 195 -13.78 -28.69 -0.16
N GLN A 196 -12.57 -29.07 -0.60
CA GLN A 196 -12.33 -30.36 -1.25
C GLN A 196 -12.66 -31.53 -0.30
N GLN A 197 -12.22 -31.46 0.96
CA GLN A 197 -12.54 -32.49 1.95
C GLN A 197 -14.04 -32.58 2.24
N ALA A 198 -14.76 -31.45 2.27
CA ALA A 198 -16.21 -31.44 2.44
C ALA A 198 -16.93 -32.07 1.24
N GLU A 199 -16.49 -31.76 0.02
CA GLU A 199 -17.03 -32.35 -1.22
C GLU A 199 -16.78 -33.87 -1.28
N GLU A 200 -15.60 -34.34 -0.90
CA GLU A 200 -15.25 -35.77 -0.80
C GLU A 200 -16.10 -36.49 0.24
N ARG A 201 -16.26 -35.92 1.45
CA ARG A 201 -17.11 -36.49 2.50
C ARG A 201 -18.57 -36.60 2.04
N ALA A 202 -19.10 -35.56 1.41
CA ALA A 202 -20.46 -35.57 0.88
C ALA A 202 -20.63 -36.58 -0.28
N ALA A 203 -19.60 -36.80 -1.11
CA ALA A 203 -19.62 -37.85 -2.13
C ALA A 203 -19.60 -39.26 -1.51
N ALA A 204 -18.75 -39.49 -0.50
CA ALA A 204 -18.66 -40.77 0.20
C ALA A 204 -19.96 -41.10 0.94
N GLU A 205 -20.58 -40.13 1.61
CA GLU A 205 -21.86 -40.32 2.30
C GLU A 205 -23.00 -40.66 1.31
N ARG A 206 -23.05 -39.97 0.17
CA ARG A 206 -24.00 -40.30 -0.91
C ARG A 206 -23.79 -41.71 -1.45
N ALA A 207 -22.55 -42.11 -1.69
CA ALA A 207 -22.24 -43.45 -2.18
C ALA A 207 -22.61 -44.53 -1.14
N ALA A 208 -22.30 -44.31 0.14
CA ALA A 208 -22.65 -45.22 1.22
C ALA A 208 -24.18 -45.37 1.37
N ARG A 209 -24.92 -44.26 1.26
CA ARG A 209 -26.39 -44.27 1.30
C ARG A 209 -26.97 -45.08 0.13
N LEU A 210 -26.51 -44.84 -1.09
CA LEU A 210 -26.96 -45.60 -2.27
C LEU A 210 -26.66 -47.10 -2.15
N ALA A 211 -25.48 -47.46 -1.62
CA ALA A 211 -25.11 -48.85 -1.38
C ALA A 211 -26.00 -49.52 -0.30
N ALA A 212 -26.31 -48.79 0.78
CA ALA A 212 -27.23 -49.28 1.81
C ALA A 212 -28.66 -49.46 1.28
N GLU A 213 -29.17 -48.50 0.51
CA GLU A 213 -30.48 -48.59 -0.16
C GLU A 213 -30.55 -49.79 -1.11
N ALA A 214 -29.50 -50.03 -1.92
CA ALA A 214 -29.43 -51.19 -2.79
C ALA A 214 -29.40 -52.53 -2.03
N ARG A 215 -28.69 -52.58 -0.89
CA ARG A 215 -28.61 -53.80 -0.06
C ARG A 215 -29.94 -54.12 0.61
N ILE A 216 -30.67 -53.11 1.07
CA ILE A 216 -32.02 -53.28 1.63
C ILE A 216 -32.96 -53.85 0.55
N ALA A 217 -32.96 -53.28 -0.65
CA ALA A 217 -33.79 -53.76 -1.76
C ALA A 217 -33.46 -55.22 -2.16
N GLU A 218 -32.18 -55.60 -2.15
CA GLU A 218 -31.76 -56.98 -2.41
C GLU A 218 -32.27 -57.97 -1.35
N LEU A 219 -32.17 -57.61 -0.06
CA LEU A 219 -32.66 -58.44 1.05
C LEU A 219 -34.19 -58.58 1.02
N GLU A 220 -34.92 -57.50 0.70
CA GLU A 220 -36.37 -57.54 0.54
C GLU A 220 -36.79 -58.47 -0.61
N ALA A 221 -36.07 -58.44 -1.74
CA ALA A 221 -36.33 -59.33 -2.86
C ALA A 221 -36.07 -60.81 -2.51
N GLN A 222 -35.00 -61.11 -1.76
CA GLN A 222 -34.71 -62.47 -1.28
C GLN A 222 -35.77 -63.00 -0.31
N LEU A 223 -36.23 -62.16 0.63
CA LEU A 223 -37.30 -62.52 1.57
C LEU A 223 -38.63 -62.79 0.86
N ALA A 224 -38.96 -62.00 -0.17
CA ALA A 224 -40.15 -62.23 -1.00
C ALA A 224 -40.09 -63.58 -1.75
N GLN A 225 -38.92 -63.92 -2.30
CA GLN A 225 -38.72 -65.22 -2.97
C GLN A 225 -38.78 -66.41 -1.99
N GLY A 226 -38.18 -66.29 -0.80
CA GLY A 226 -38.19 -67.36 0.21
C GLY A 226 -39.58 -67.64 0.79
N LYS A 227 -40.44 -66.62 0.91
CA LYS A 227 -41.85 -66.81 1.31
C LYS A 227 -42.68 -67.51 0.23
N ALA A 228 -42.39 -67.27 -1.05
CA ALA A 228 -43.10 -67.91 -2.17
C ALA A 228 -42.75 -69.40 -2.34
N THR A 229 -41.59 -69.85 -1.85
CA THR A 229 -41.18 -71.27 -1.86
C THR A 229 -41.63 -72.05 -0.63
N GLY A 230 -41.77 -71.42 0.53
CA GLY A 230 -42.26 -72.08 1.75
C GLY A 230 -43.74 -72.50 1.71
N ASP A 231 -44.57 -71.77 0.97
CA ASP A 231 -46.03 -72.02 0.84
C ASP A 231 -46.37 -73.18 -0.11
N LYS A 232 -45.38 -73.72 -0.84
CA LYS A 232 -45.55 -74.85 -1.78
C LYS A 232 -45.15 -76.22 -1.21
N THR A 233 -44.71 -76.28 0.04
CA THR A 233 -44.26 -77.54 0.70
C THR A 233 -45.21 -78.02 1.80
N SER A 234 -46.39 -77.42 1.92
CA SER A 234 -47.44 -77.76 2.88
C SER A 234 -48.76 -78.09 2.18
N GLU A 235 -48.75 -79.13 1.34
CA GLU A 235 -49.90 -79.95 0.92
C GLU A 235 -49.43 -81.40 0.81
#